data_AF-A0A937DI61-F1
#
_entry.id   AF-A0A937DI61-F1
#
_cell.length_a   1.000
_cell.length_b   1.000
_cell.length_c   1.000
_cell.angle_alpha   90.00
_cell.angle_beta   90.00
_cell.angle_gamma   90.00
#
_symmetry.space_group_name_H-M   'P 1'
#
loop_
_entity.id
_entity.type
_entity.pdbx_description
1 polymer ?
#
loop_
_entity_poly.entity_id
_entity_poly.type
_entity_poly.pdbx_seq_one_letter_code
_entity_poly.pdbx_strand_id
1 'polypeptide(L)'
;MSRFLARTLPITLATLACTTLALAGPLSPPVGPVTSTSKPIGEIEPRIAINSTNTPGDNDATPSVFKITQPGSYYLSSSFSVPNATRGIEVAANNVTIDLNGFTITGLAGSINAIAALGGTENVSVINGTVQSLGNVSISLSAVSFGRIENLLVQNGSGDGIRTGPGFIFRNCTAKNNAGYGYFLSSYTSIDSCSAIGNGIDGFNTGLSCSLRNCIAHLNTGAGITGASRSIVTSCTANQNGQGITVSSFSLITNCNSTNNNSIGFGISSNSSILNCNASSNGVTSVAAGILVTGSNVRVEGNNSVGSDTGFEVTGISNIIIRNTASGNTTAWNIVAGNAIGPIVATSASAAVNGSTGASSLNTTDPNANFSY
;
A
#
# COMPACT_ATOMS: atom_id res chain seq x y z
N MET A 1 -83.05 -28.57 -17.16
CA MET A 1 -84.11 -28.31 -16.16
C MET A 1 -83.52 -27.48 -15.02
N SER A 2 -84.16 -26.35 -14.69
CA SER A 2 -84.05 -25.52 -13.46
C SER A 2 -82.65 -25.02 -13.04
N ARG A 3 -82.25 -23.75 -13.26
CA ARG A 3 -82.60 -22.50 -12.52
C ARG A 3 -82.50 -22.61 -10.99
N PHE A 4 -81.61 -21.81 -10.37
CA PHE A 4 -81.77 -20.96 -9.17
C PHE A 4 -80.40 -20.25 -8.95
N LEU A 5 -80.24 -18.97 -9.34
CA LEU A 5 -80.57 -17.70 -8.68
C LEU A 5 -79.38 -17.08 -7.90
N ALA A 6 -79.07 -15.87 -8.33
CA ALA A 6 -77.97 -14.99 -7.94
C ALA A 6 -77.97 -14.59 -6.45
N ARG A 7 -76.76 -14.36 -5.93
CA ARG A 7 -76.52 -13.39 -4.85
C ARG A 7 -75.14 -12.76 -5.01
N THR A 8 -75.12 -11.57 -5.58
CA THR A 8 -73.95 -10.67 -5.65
C THR A 8 -73.77 -10.00 -4.30
N LEU A 9 -72.62 -10.22 -3.65
CA LEU A 9 -72.17 -9.48 -2.46
C LEU A 9 -71.01 -8.57 -2.89
N PRO A 10 -71.03 -7.25 -2.66
CA PRO A 10 -69.90 -6.39 -2.99
C PRO A 10 -68.83 -6.52 -1.90
N ILE A 11 -67.61 -6.90 -2.29
CA ILE A 11 -66.42 -6.79 -1.45
C ILE A 11 -65.93 -5.36 -1.57
N THR A 12 -66.25 -4.52 -0.59
CA THR A 12 -65.61 -3.21 -0.42
C THR A 12 -64.19 -3.40 0.10
N LEU A 13 -63.21 -3.17 -0.78
CA LEU A 13 -61.79 -3.13 -0.47
C LEU A 13 -61.49 -1.84 0.34
N ALA A 14 -61.31 -1.96 1.65
CA ALA A 14 -60.84 -0.86 2.48
C ALA A 14 -59.32 -0.72 2.32
N THR A 15 -58.89 0.27 1.54
CA THR A 15 -57.49 0.71 1.48
C THR A 15 -57.12 1.39 2.79
N LEU A 16 -56.31 0.72 3.62
CA LEU A 16 -55.73 1.29 4.83
C LEU A 16 -54.58 2.23 4.44
N ALA A 17 -54.88 3.52 4.27
CA ALA A 17 -53.86 4.55 4.12
C ALA A 17 -53.18 4.75 5.49
N CYS A 18 -51.97 4.21 5.64
CA CYS A 18 -51.13 4.46 6.81
C CYS A 18 -50.51 5.87 6.67
N THR A 19 -51.28 6.90 6.98
CA THR A 19 -50.75 8.26 7.16
C THR A 19 -50.03 8.31 8.50
N THR A 20 -48.72 8.13 8.51
CA THR A 20 -47.90 8.59 9.63
C THR A 20 -48.02 10.11 9.68
N LEU A 21 -48.92 10.63 10.51
CA LEU A 21 -48.90 12.04 10.90
C LEU A 21 -47.51 12.29 11.49
N ALA A 22 -46.69 13.05 10.77
CA ALA A 22 -45.54 13.70 11.37
C ALA A 22 -46.11 14.61 12.46
N LEU A 23 -46.02 14.16 13.71
CA LEU A 23 -46.35 15.00 14.85
C LEU A 23 -45.25 16.07 14.88
N ALA A 24 -45.56 17.26 14.35
CA ALA A 24 -44.68 18.40 14.50
C ALA A 24 -44.44 18.60 16.00
N GLY A 25 -43.17 18.78 16.38
CA GLY A 25 -42.84 19.16 17.75
C GLY A 25 -43.65 20.40 18.17
N PRO A 26 -43.89 20.61 19.47
CA PRO A 26 -44.69 21.73 19.95
C PRO A 26 -44.27 23.04 19.29
N LEU A 27 -45.20 23.68 18.57
CA LEU A 27 -44.99 24.98 17.88
C LEU A 27 -44.88 26.15 18.88
N SER A 28 -45.14 25.87 20.16
CA SER A 28 -44.97 26.81 21.24
C SER A 28 -43.58 26.64 21.85
N PRO A 29 -42.65 27.60 21.66
CA PRO A 29 -41.38 27.57 22.38
C PRO A 29 -41.65 27.54 23.90
N PRO A 30 -40.78 26.88 24.69
CA PRO A 30 -40.90 26.86 26.15
C PRO A 30 -41.05 28.27 26.72
N VAL A 31 -41.92 28.44 27.71
CA VAL A 31 -42.16 29.73 28.37
C VAL A 31 -40.92 30.10 29.19
N GLY A 32 -40.18 31.11 28.75
CA GLY A 32 -38.97 31.60 29.41
C GLY A 32 -37.99 32.22 28.40
N PRO A 33 -36.94 32.94 28.86
CA PRO A 33 -35.86 33.36 27.97
C PRO A 33 -35.25 32.12 27.30
N VAL A 34 -35.19 32.11 25.96
CA VAL A 34 -34.42 31.08 25.25
C VAL A 34 -32.96 31.19 25.67
N THR A 35 -32.45 30.19 26.37
CA THR A 35 -31.02 30.09 26.64
C THR A 35 -30.32 29.58 25.38
N SER A 36 -29.11 30.09 25.11
CA SER A 36 -28.35 29.63 23.96
C SER A 36 -28.14 28.12 24.05
N THR A 37 -28.54 27.39 23.02
CA THR A 37 -28.20 25.97 22.82
C THR A 37 -26.82 25.80 22.16
N SER A 38 -26.08 26.91 21.93
CA SER A 38 -24.77 26.88 21.30
C SER A 38 -23.77 26.13 22.17
N LYS A 39 -23.32 24.97 21.71
CA LYS A 39 -22.06 24.40 22.17
C LYS A 39 -20.93 25.34 21.71
N PRO A 40 -20.02 25.77 22.60
CA PRO A 40 -18.81 26.50 22.21
C PRO A 40 -18.07 25.73 21.12
N ILE A 41 -17.38 26.41 20.20
CA ILE A 41 -16.64 25.75 19.13
C ILE A 41 -15.62 24.73 19.67
N GLY A 42 -15.07 24.93 20.87
CA GLY A 42 -14.18 23.96 21.53
C GLY A 42 -14.88 22.66 22.00
N GLU A 43 -16.21 22.67 22.16
CA GLU A 43 -17.00 21.46 22.43
C GLU A 43 -17.45 20.75 21.13
N ILE A 44 -17.39 21.44 19.98
CA ILE A 44 -17.74 20.89 18.66
C ILE A 44 -16.49 20.39 17.92
N GLU A 45 -15.40 21.14 18.00
CA GLU A 45 -14.08 20.85 17.40
C GLU A 45 -13.00 20.92 18.49
N PRO A 46 -12.82 19.85 19.29
CA PRO A 46 -11.85 19.82 20.39
C PRO A 46 -10.39 19.77 19.93
N ARG A 47 -10.14 19.85 18.61
CA ARG A 47 -8.80 19.83 18.01
C ARG A 47 -8.18 21.22 18.03
N ILE A 48 -6.86 21.28 18.02
CA ILE A 48 -6.09 22.53 18.08
C ILE A 48 -5.72 22.95 16.65
N ALA A 49 -6.13 24.15 16.23
CA ALA A 49 -5.75 24.66 14.91
C ALA A 49 -4.24 24.95 14.87
N ILE A 50 -3.54 24.48 13.84
CA ILE A 50 -2.13 24.78 13.60
C ILE A 50 -2.03 26.17 12.98
N ASN A 51 -1.50 27.13 13.74
CA ASN A 51 -1.32 28.51 13.34
C ASN A 51 -0.30 29.21 14.27
N SER A 52 0.01 30.47 13.99
CA SER A 52 0.98 31.26 14.76
C SER A 52 0.59 31.51 16.22
N THR A 53 -0.68 31.35 16.58
CA THR A 53 -1.17 31.56 17.96
C THR A 53 -1.05 30.31 18.80
N ASN A 54 -1.46 29.15 18.26
CA ASN A 54 -1.56 27.91 19.02
C ASN A 54 -0.29 27.05 18.93
N THR A 55 0.42 27.12 17.81
CA THR A 55 1.61 26.30 17.51
C THR A 55 2.69 27.19 16.90
N PRO A 56 3.13 28.26 17.59
CA PRO A 56 4.16 29.15 17.05
C PRO A 56 5.40 28.34 16.66
N GLY A 57 5.96 28.65 15.50
CA GLY A 57 7.23 28.10 15.06
C GLY A 57 8.39 28.57 15.92
N ASP A 58 9.60 28.18 15.53
CA ASP A 58 10.83 28.57 16.19
C ASP A 58 11.91 29.00 15.19
N ASN A 59 12.98 29.55 15.73
CA ASN A 59 14.14 30.00 14.96
C ASN A 59 15.43 29.45 15.61
N ASP A 60 15.39 28.18 16.01
CA ASP A 60 16.56 27.47 16.52
C ASP A 60 17.52 27.10 15.36
N ALA A 61 18.48 26.20 15.59
CA ALA A 61 19.41 25.77 14.53
C ALA A 61 18.71 25.07 13.34
N THR A 62 17.44 24.71 13.51
CA THR A 62 16.61 23.90 12.60
C THR A 62 15.20 24.49 12.42
N PRO A 63 15.04 25.75 11.98
CA PRO A 63 13.79 26.51 12.11
C PRO A 63 12.53 25.83 11.54
N SER A 64 11.38 26.10 12.16
CA SER A 64 10.07 25.58 11.77
C SER A 64 9.01 26.69 11.64
N VAL A 65 8.06 26.55 10.70
CA VAL A 65 6.92 27.48 10.58
C VAL A 65 5.97 27.31 11.77
N PHE A 66 5.74 26.07 12.19
CA PHE A 66 4.93 25.72 13.35
C PHE A 66 5.62 24.63 14.17
N LYS A 67 5.52 24.70 15.50
CA LYS A 67 6.05 23.68 16.41
C LYS A 67 4.97 23.17 17.35
N ILE A 68 4.86 21.85 17.44
CA ILE A 68 3.96 21.14 18.35
C ILE A 68 4.78 20.60 19.52
N THR A 69 4.60 21.17 20.71
CA THR A 69 5.36 20.83 21.92
C THR A 69 4.51 20.12 22.98
N GLN A 70 3.23 19.90 22.72
CA GLN A 70 2.33 19.19 23.63
C GLN A 70 1.57 18.06 22.90
N PRO A 71 1.29 16.94 23.56
CA PRO A 71 0.37 15.92 23.06
C PRO A 71 -0.99 16.51 22.66
N GLY A 72 -1.64 15.94 21.66
CA GLY A 72 -2.97 16.40 21.25
C GLY A 72 -3.33 16.08 19.81
N SER A 73 -4.54 16.51 19.43
CA SER A 73 -5.03 16.43 18.06
C SER A 73 -5.04 17.82 17.43
N TYR A 74 -4.35 17.97 16.32
CA TYR A 74 -4.10 19.21 15.63
C TYR A 74 -4.64 19.15 14.21
N TYR A 75 -5.05 20.30 13.64
CA TYR A 75 -5.55 20.35 12.27
C TYR A 75 -5.12 21.62 11.52
N LEU A 76 -4.98 21.50 10.20
CA LEU A 76 -4.84 22.65 9.32
C LEU A 76 -6.21 23.29 9.01
N SER A 77 -6.25 24.62 9.04
CA SER A 77 -7.41 25.42 8.60
C SER A 77 -7.20 26.07 7.22
N SER A 78 -5.97 25.99 6.68
CA SER A 78 -5.61 26.47 5.34
C SER A 78 -4.32 25.80 4.87
N SER A 79 -4.10 25.80 3.55
CA SER A 79 -2.81 25.43 2.95
C SER A 79 -1.75 26.48 3.27
N PHE A 80 -0.48 26.07 3.39
CA PHE A 80 0.64 27.00 3.61
C PHE A 80 1.91 26.55 2.87
N SER A 81 2.86 27.48 2.73
CA SER A 81 4.16 27.21 2.11
C SER A 81 5.27 27.13 3.15
N VAL A 82 6.23 26.24 2.94
CA VAL A 82 7.45 26.09 3.76
C VAL A 82 8.56 26.94 3.13
N PRO A 83 9.05 27.99 3.82
CA PRO A 83 10.13 28.83 3.33
C PRO A 83 11.48 28.11 3.14
N ASN A 84 12.42 28.84 2.55
CA ASN A 84 13.82 28.42 2.43
C ASN A 84 14.42 28.14 3.81
N ALA A 85 15.17 27.04 3.93
CA ALA A 85 15.93 26.63 5.11
C ALA A 85 15.08 26.36 6.36
N THR A 86 13.76 26.18 6.21
CA THR A 86 12.86 25.85 7.32
C THR A 86 12.10 24.54 7.10
N ARG A 87 11.48 24.05 8.18
CA ARG A 87 10.48 22.99 8.19
C ARG A 87 9.06 23.56 8.24
N GLY A 88 8.07 22.81 7.80
CA GLY A 88 6.66 23.19 7.95
C GLY A 88 6.21 23.04 9.40
N ILE A 89 5.96 21.80 9.83
CA ILE A 89 5.54 21.46 11.19
C ILE A 89 6.64 20.62 11.85
N GLU A 90 7.19 21.12 12.93
CA GLU A 90 8.06 20.34 13.82
C GLU A 90 7.26 19.73 14.97
N VAL A 91 7.46 18.43 15.19
CA VAL A 91 6.83 17.67 16.28
C VAL A 91 7.87 17.37 17.36
N ALA A 92 7.63 17.89 18.55
CA ALA A 92 8.49 17.74 19.73
C ALA A 92 7.73 17.13 20.93
N ALA A 93 6.63 16.42 20.67
CA ALA A 93 5.84 15.74 21.69
C ALA A 93 5.31 14.38 21.20
N ASN A 94 5.04 13.49 22.16
CA ASN A 94 4.40 12.20 21.91
C ASN A 94 2.88 12.35 21.76
N ASN A 95 2.22 11.33 21.21
CA ASN A 95 0.75 11.26 21.12
C ASN A 95 0.17 12.47 20.39
N VAL A 96 0.70 12.74 19.19
CA VAL A 96 0.30 13.86 18.35
C VAL A 96 -0.44 13.33 17.13
N THR A 97 -1.62 13.86 16.84
CA THR A 97 -2.30 13.66 15.55
C THR A 97 -2.29 14.97 14.79
N ILE A 98 -1.82 14.95 13.54
CA ILE A 98 -1.87 16.08 12.61
C ILE A 98 -2.84 15.71 11.49
N ASP A 99 -3.98 16.38 11.46
CA ASP A 99 -4.93 16.29 10.35
C ASP A 99 -4.68 17.44 9.38
N LEU A 100 -4.20 17.14 8.18
CA LEU A 100 -4.03 18.14 7.13
C LEU A 100 -5.38 18.63 6.60
N ASN A 101 -6.49 17.96 6.95
CA ASN A 101 -7.87 18.39 6.71
C ASN A 101 -8.14 18.74 5.22
N GLY A 102 -7.53 17.99 4.30
CA GLY A 102 -7.61 18.20 2.86
C GLY A 102 -6.71 19.31 2.31
N PHE A 103 -6.01 20.05 3.17
CA PHE A 103 -5.11 21.13 2.76
C PHE A 103 -3.75 20.61 2.30
N THR A 104 -2.98 21.53 1.70
CA THR A 104 -1.68 21.26 1.10
C THR A 104 -0.56 21.99 1.85
N ILE A 105 0.53 21.27 2.15
CA ILE A 105 1.80 21.87 2.56
C ILE A 105 2.73 21.87 1.34
N THR A 106 3.14 23.06 0.88
CA THR A 106 4.00 23.22 -0.31
C THR A 106 5.40 23.70 0.06
N GLY A 107 6.45 23.04 -0.38
CA GLY A 107 7.81 23.53 -0.24
C GLY A 107 8.15 24.63 -1.24
N LEU A 108 8.82 25.69 -0.78
CA LEU A 108 9.52 26.64 -1.65
C LEU A 108 10.96 26.16 -1.90
N ALA A 109 11.64 26.78 -2.86
CA ALA A 109 13.04 26.47 -3.13
C ALA A 109 13.90 26.60 -1.85
N GLY A 110 14.63 25.53 -1.53
CA GLY A 110 15.45 25.45 -0.32
C GLY A 110 14.71 25.03 0.96
N SER A 111 13.40 24.74 0.91
CA SER A 111 12.68 24.20 2.06
C SER A 111 13.22 22.83 2.49
N ILE A 112 13.03 22.45 3.75
CA ILE A 112 13.54 21.18 4.27
C ILE A 112 12.45 20.08 4.23
N ASN A 113 11.61 19.99 5.27
CA ASN A 113 10.54 19.00 5.40
C ASN A 113 9.19 19.70 5.55
N ALA A 114 8.10 19.06 5.13
CA ALA A 114 6.76 19.54 5.48
C ALA A 114 6.42 19.23 6.94
N ILE A 115 6.76 18.01 7.38
CA ILE A 115 6.56 17.55 8.75
C ILE A 115 7.82 16.81 9.17
N ALA A 116 8.36 17.14 10.34
CA ALA A 116 9.49 16.42 10.89
C ALA A 116 9.43 16.29 12.41
N ALA A 117 10.03 15.21 12.92
CA ALA A 117 10.35 15.05 14.33
C ALA A 117 11.87 14.86 14.46
N LEU A 118 12.51 15.71 15.26
CA LEU A 118 13.98 15.73 15.42
C LEU A 118 14.45 15.06 16.72
N GLY A 119 13.55 14.85 17.68
CA GLY A 119 13.79 14.09 18.90
C GLY A 119 13.05 12.76 18.90
N GLY A 120 13.53 11.83 19.73
CA GLY A 120 12.85 10.55 19.97
C GLY A 120 11.44 10.80 20.49
N THR A 121 10.44 10.59 19.63
CA THR A 121 9.02 10.75 19.96
C THR A 121 8.27 9.48 19.63
N GLU A 122 7.06 9.35 20.15
CA GLU A 122 6.24 8.17 20.00
C GLU A 122 4.80 8.52 19.65
N ASN A 123 4.17 7.67 18.83
CA ASN A 123 2.76 7.77 18.48
C ASN A 123 2.40 9.12 17.82
N VAL A 124 3.04 9.41 16.69
CA VAL A 124 2.73 10.58 15.85
C VAL A 124 1.99 10.14 14.60
N SER A 125 0.81 10.71 14.37
CA SER A 125 -0.03 10.41 13.21
C SER A 125 -0.18 11.62 12.29
N VAL A 126 -0.16 11.39 10.97
CA VAL A 126 -0.39 12.42 9.94
C VAL A 126 -1.46 11.91 8.98
N ILE A 127 -2.55 12.65 8.83
CA ILE A 127 -3.72 12.20 8.07
C ILE A 127 -4.28 13.26 7.11
N ASN A 128 -4.94 12.81 6.05
CA ASN A 128 -5.85 13.56 5.17
C ASN A 128 -5.30 14.83 4.51
N GLY A 129 -4.51 14.73 3.44
CA GLY A 129 -4.12 15.93 2.69
C GLY A 129 -2.98 15.71 1.72
N THR A 130 -2.35 16.81 1.31
CA THR A 130 -1.28 16.79 0.32
C THR A 130 0.00 17.44 0.87
N VAL A 131 1.14 16.83 0.59
CA VAL A 131 2.48 17.38 0.82
C VAL A 131 3.20 17.42 -0.52
N GLN A 132 3.75 18.56 -0.93
CA GLN A 132 4.39 18.66 -2.24
C GLN A 132 5.58 19.61 -2.33
N SER A 133 6.52 19.30 -3.21
CA SER A 133 7.62 20.21 -3.61
C SER A 133 8.63 20.56 -2.52
N LEU A 134 8.87 19.64 -1.57
CA LEU A 134 9.84 19.87 -0.49
C LEU A 134 11.27 19.68 -0.99
N GLY A 135 12.20 20.53 -0.53
CA GLY A 135 13.61 20.48 -0.95
C GLY A 135 14.44 19.35 -0.33
N ASN A 136 13.90 18.57 0.60
CA ASN A 136 14.52 17.36 1.16
C ASN A 136 13.45 16.24 1.27
N VAL A 137 13.52 15.38 2.29
CA VAL A 137 12.48 14.40 2.61
C VAL A 137 11.17 15.12 2.91
N SER A 138 10.07 14.73 2.26
CA SER A 138 8.80 15.47 2.42
C SER A 138 8.21 15.31 3.82
N ILE A 139 8.09 14.07 4.30
CA ILE A 139 7.68 13.76 5.69
C ILE A 139 8.79 12.96 6.35
N SER A 140 9.43 13.53 7.38
CA SER A 140 10.61 12.96 8.06
C SER A 140 10.32 12.63 9.52
N LEU A 141 9.77 11.45 9.77
CA LEU A 141 9.44 10.91 11.09
C LEU A 141 10.39 9.76 11.49
N SER A 142 11.64 9.76 11.01
CA SER A 142 12.64 8.74 11.32
C SER A 142 12.94 8.59 12.82
N ALA A 143 12.79 9.66 13.60
CA ALA A 143 12.96 9.65 15.05
C ALA A 143 11.69 9.24 15.82
N VAL A 144 10.59 8.95 15.12
CA VAL A 144 9.32 8.56 15.74
C VAL A 144 9.21 7.03 15.78
N SER A 145 8.86 6.47 16.93
CA SER A 145 8.40 5.09 17.03
C SER A 145 6.87 5.07 17.08
N PHE A 146 6.25 4.19 16.30
CA PHE A 146 4.80 4.05 16.19
C PHE A 146 4.07 5.31 15.70
N GLY A 147 3.04 5.09 14.90
CA GLY A 147 2.28 6.18 14.30
C GLY A 147 1.43 5.70 13.15
N ARG A 148 0.63 6.62 12.61
CA ARG A 148 -0.27 6.33 11.49
C ARG A 148 -0.12 7.38 10.42
N ILE A 149 0.07 6.94 9.18
CA ILE A 149 0.08 7.84 8.02
C ILE A 149 -1.03 7.38 7.07
N GLU A 150 -2.09 8.19 6.96
CA GLU A 150 -3.32 7.78 6.28
C GLU A 150 -3.86 8.85 5.33
N ASN A 151 -4.35 8.42 4.16
CA ASN A 151 -5.03 9.29 3.19
C ASN A 151 -4.17 10.51 2.77
N LEU A 152 -2.88 10.29 2.50
CA LEU A 152 -1.96 11.34 2.05
C LEU A 152 -1.54 11.18 0.59
N LEU A 153 -1.43 12.30 -0.11
CA LEU A 153 -0.64 12.42 -1.34
C LEU A 153 0.67 13.16 -1.02
N VAL A 154 1.82 12.50 -1.21
CA VAL A 154 3.15 13.07 -0.99
C VAL A 154 3.92 13.07 -2.30
N GLN A 155 4.18 14.24 -2.88
CA GLN A 155 4.63 14.30 -4.27
C GLN A 155 5.66 15.37 -4.63
N ASN A 156 6.38 15.12 -5.72
CA ASN A 156 7.29 16.09 -6.34
C ASN A 156 8.36 16.63 -5.38
N GLY A 157 8.78 15.85 -4.38
CA GLY A 157 9.85 16.21 -3.46
C GLY A 157 11.23 15.96 -4.04
N SER A 158 12.22 16.77 -3.64
CA SER A 158 13.63 16.63 -4.05
C SER A 158 14.40 15.55 -3.29
N GLY A 159 13.81 14.94 -2.26
CA GLY A 159 14.33 13.80 -1.53
C GLY A 159 13.35 12.63 -1.52
N ASP A 160 13.31 11.87 -0.43
CA ASP A 160 12.32 10.81 -0.25
C ASP A 160 10.92 11.40 -0.01
N GLY A 161 9.88 10.66 -0.39
CA GLY A 161 8.51 11.02 -0.04
C GLY A 161 8.31 10.94 1.47
N ILE A 162 8.38 9.72 2.02
CA ILE A 162 8.08 9.48 3.44
C ILE A 162 9.18 8.63 4.08
N ARG A 163 9.73 9.15 5.19
CA ARG A 163 10.60 8.40 6.11
C ARG A 163 9.95 8.26 7.47
N THR A 164 9.96 7.05 8.02
CA THR A 164 9.46 6.80 9.39
C THR A 164 10.44 5.94 10.19
N GLY A 165 10.38 6.08 11.51
CA GLY A 165 10.93 5.08 12.42
C GLY A 165 10.03 3.84 12.50
N PRO A 166 10.28 2.94 13.46
CA PRO A 166 9.69 1.61 13.48
C PRO A 166 8.21 1.64 13.89
N GLY A 167 7.47 0.58 13.53
CA GLY A 167 6.12 0.34 14.07
C GLY A 167 5.01 1.21 13.48
N PHE A 168 5.23 1.84 12.33
CA PHE A 168 4.20 2.66 11.68
C PHE A 168 3.13 1.83 10.99
N ILE A 169 1.94 2.41 10.85
CA ILE A 169 0.84 1.88 10.05
C ILE A 169 0.54 2.87 8.92
N PHE A 170 0.52 2.37 7.69
CA PHE A 170 0.19 3.14 6.50
C PHE A 170 -1.11 2.64 5.88
N ARG A 171 -2.00 3.57 5.49
CA ARG A 171 -3.21 3.24 4.75
C ARG A 171 -3.56 4.30 3.71
N ASN A 172 -3.88 3.89 2.48
CA ASN A 172 -4.40 4.78 1.44
C ASN A 172 -3.50 6.00 1.13
N CYS A 173 -2.18 5.81 1.19
CA CYS A 173 -1.22 6.86 0.89
C CYS A 173 -0.65 6.68 -0.51
N THR A 174 -0.27 7.78 -1.15
CA THR A 174 0.45 7.80 -2.43
C THR A 174 1.73 8.63 -2.31
N ALA A 175 2.89 8.02 -2.56
CA ALA A 175 4.17 8.71 -2.74
C ALA A 175 4.53 8.76 -4.23
N LYS A 176 4.53 9.97 -4.82
CA LYS A 176 4.62 10.15 -6.27
C LYS A 176 5.72 11.11 -6.71
N ASN A 177 6.51 10.74 -7.71
CA ASN A 177 7.48 11.62 -8.35
C ASN A 177 8.48 12.26 -7.37
N ASN A 178 8.88 11.54 -6.33
CA ASN A 178 9.92 12.01 -5.41
C ASN A 178 11.28 11.59 -5.96
N ALA A 179 12.29 12.47 -5.87
CA ALA A 179 13.62 12.18 -6.43
C ALA A 179 14.36 11.05 -5.71
N GLY A 180 13.98 10.75 -4.45
CA GLY A 180 14.49 9.64 -3.66
C GLY A 180 13.57 8.42 -3.67
N TYR A 181 13.48 7.76 -2.51
CA TYR A 181 12.51 6.68 -2.28
C TYR A 181 11.08 7.22 -2.21
N GLY A 182 10.09 6.44 -2.64
CA GLY A 182 8.68 6.75 -2.34
C GLY A 182 8.41 6.65 -0.84
N TYR A 183 8.70 5.47 -0.30
CA TYR A 183 8.63 5.13 1.12
C TYR A 183 9.95 4.51 1.58
N PHE A 184 10.59 5.11 2.58
CA PHE A 184 11.76 4.57 3.24
C PHE A 184 11.43 4.32 4.71
N LEU A 185 11.12 3.06 5.02
CA LEU A 185 10.39 2.67 6.23
C LEU A 185 11.27 1.80 7.12
N SER A 186 11.18 1.99 8.43
CA SER A 186 11.88 1.15 9.39
C SER A 186 11.10 -0.15 9.71
N SER A 187 11.66 -0.98 10.58
CA SER A 187 11.16 -2.30 10.94
C SER A 187 9.76 -2.27 11.58
N TYR A 188 9.07 -3.41 11.53
CA TYR A 188 7.75 -3.63 12.16
C TYR A 188 6.64 -2.74 11.59
N THR A 189 6.81 -2.24 10.37
CA THR A 189 5.84 -1.37 9.71
C THR A 189 4.79 -2.19 8.94
N SER A 190 3.53 -1.78 9.03
CA SER A 190 2.42 -2.37 8.27
C SER A 190 1.93 -1.39 7.21
N ILE A 191 1.89 -1.82 5.95
CA ILE A 191 1.49 -1.01 4.81
C ILE A 191 0.32 -1.68 4.10
N ASP A 192 -0.77 -0.94 3.95
CA ASP A 192 -1.98 -1.42 3.29
C ASP A 192 -2.50 -0.41 2.27
N SER A 193 -2.81 -0.89 1.06
CA SER A 193 -3.47 -0.09 0.02
C SER A 193 -2.75 1.23 -0.29
N CYS A 194 -1.41 1.19 -0.35
CA CYS A 194 -0.57 2.35 -0.64
C CYS A 194 0.07 2.25 -2.03
N SER A 195 0.41 3.39 -2.62
CA SER A 195 0.99 3.48 -3.96
C SER A 195 2.31 4.25 -3.99
N ALA A 196 3.35 3.68 -4.60
CA ALA A 196 4.62 4.37 -4.88
C ALA A 196 4.82 4.49 -6.39
N ILE A 197 4.78 5.72 -6.91
CA ILE A 197 4.69 5.98 -8.36
C ILE A 197 5.80 6.92 -8.83
N GLY A 198 6.61 6.53 -9.81
CA GLY A 198 7.51 7.48 -10.48
C GLY A 198 8.67 7.98 -9.62
N ASN A 199 9.09 7.25 -8.59
CA ASN A 199 10.14 7.73 -7.68
C ASN A 199 11.55 7.42 -8.22
N GLY A 200 12.53 8.25 -7.85
CA GLY A 200 13.90 8.19 -8.36
C GLY A 200 14.75 7.03 -7.83
N ILE A 201 14.29 6.34 -6.78
CA ILE A 201 14.90 5.10 -6.26
C ILE A 201 13.79 4.03 -6.13
N ASP A 202 13.71 3.29 -5.02
CA ASP A 202 12.69 2.26 -4.86
C ASP A 202 11.33 2.91 -4.55
N GLY A 203 10.27 2.22 -4.96
CA GLY A 203 8.92 2.60 -4.57
C GLY A 203 8.73 2.45 -3.06
N PHE A 204 8.92 1.23 -2.56
CA PHE A 204 8.90 0.90 -1.14
C PHE A 204 10.22 0.26 -0.74
N ASN A 205 10.88 0.81 0.27
CA ASN A 205 12.04 0.22 0.93
C ASN A 205 11.69 0.03 2.41
N THR A 206 11.62 -1.22 2.88
CA THR A 206 11.18 -1.53 4.24
C THR A 206 12.26 -2.24 5.07
N GLY A 207 12.30 -1.90 6.36
CA GLY A 207 13.08 -2.62 7.37
C GLY A 207 12.56 -4.03 7.66
N LEU A 208 13.05 -4.60 8.76
CA LEU A 208 12.78 -6.00 9.13
C LEU A 208 11.33 -6.20 9.55
N SER A 209 10.81 -7.41 9.34
CA SER A 209 9.49 -7.83 9.86
C SER A 209 8.35 -6.89 9.44
N CYS A 210 8.39 -6.36 8.21
CA CYS A 210 7.33 -5.51 7.68
C CYS A 210 6.26 -6.33 6.96
N SER A 211 5.04 -5.80 6.89
CA SER A 211 3.93 -6.40 6.13
C SER A 211 3.44 -5.41 5.08
N LEU A 212 3.42 -5.82 3.82
CA LEU A 212 2.90 -5.05 2.70
C LEU A 212 1.73 -5.80 2.07
N ARG A 213 0.59 -5.12 1.96
CA ARG A 213 -0.63 -5.69 1.38
C ARG A 213 -1.31 -4.73 0.41
N ASN A 214 -1.78 -5.25 -0.72
CA ASN A 214 -2.54 -4.46 -1.71
C ASN A 214 -1.80 -3.19 -2.18
N CYS A 215 -0.46 -3.23 -2.21
CA CYS A 215 0.33 -2.07 -2.57
C CYS A 215 0.66 -2.08 -4.07
N ILE A 216 0.79 -0.89 -4.64
CA ILE A 216 1.13 -0.69 -6.05
C ILE A 216 2.47 0.05 -6.13
N ALA A 217 3.47 -0.55 -6.77
CA ALA A 217 4.72 0.09 -7.10
C ALA A 217 4.85 0.21 -8.62
N HIS A 218 4.88 1.44 -9.14
CA HIS A 218 4.82 1.71 -10.58
C HIS A 218 5.83 2.76 -11.02
N LEU A 219 6.57 2.52 -12.11
CA LEU A 219 7.50 3.49 -12.71
C LEU A 219 8.59 4.00 -11.76
N ASN A 220 9.00 3.20 -10.76
CA ASN A 220 10.13 3.57 -9.91
C ASN A 220 11.45 3.19 -10.57
N THR A 221 12.44 4.06 -10.49
CA THR A 221 13.74 3.84 -11.15
C THR A 221 14.48 2.64 -10.54
N GLY A 222 14.33 2.43 -9.22
CA GLY A 222 14.84 1.28 -8.48
C GLY A 222 13.86 0.11 -8.46
N ALA A 223 13.87 -0.66 -7.37
CA ALA A 223 12.90 -1.72 -7.17
C ALA A 223 11.49 -1.17 -6.92
N GLY A 224 10.46 -1.90 -7.33
CA GLY A 224 9.10 -1.57 -6.93
C GLY A 224 8.94 -1.72 -5.41
N ILE A 225 9.29 -2.89 -4.89
CA ILE A 225 9.25 -3.21 -3.46
C ILE A 225 10.53 -3.93 -3.06
N THR A 226 11.24 -3.39 -2.07
CA THR A 226 12.37 -4.01 -1.39
C THR A 226 12.00 -4.26 0.08
N GLY A 227 11.92 -5.54 0.47
CA GLY A 227 11.68 -5.97 1.84
C GLY A 227 12.93 -6.57 2.49
N ALA A 228 13.29 -6.10 3.69
CA ALA A 228 14.32 -6.77 4.49
C ALA A 228 13.80 -8.10 5.07
N SER A 229 14.61 -8.78 5.88
CA SER A 229 14.29 -10.13 6.37
C SER A 229 12.99 -10.17 7.18
N ARG A 230 12.27 -11.29 7.09
CA ARG A 230 10.97 -11.52 7.74
C ARG A 230 9.83 -10.66 7.18
N SER A 231 9.99 -10.11 5.99
CA SER A 231 8.93 -9.34 5.36
C SER A 231 7.85 -10.24 4.76
N ILE A 232 6.60 -9.77 4.81
CA ILE A 232 5.46 -10.43 4.19
C ILE A 232 4.91 -9.50 3.12
N VAL A 233 4.90 -9.94 1.87
CA VAL A 233 4.38 -9.17 0.73
C VAL A 233 3.23 -9.96 0.10
N THR A 234 2.01 -9.43 0.20
CA THR A 234 0.79 -10.12 -0.23
C THR A 234 -0.06 -9.25 -1.14
N SER A 235 -0.53 -9.79 -2.26
CA SER A 235 -1.46 -9.10 -3.16
C SER A 235 -0.93 -7.74 -3.67
N CYS A 236 0.39 -7.63 -3.83
CA CYS A 236 1.04 -6.42 -4.32
C CYS A 236 1.30 -6.50 -5.83
N THR A 237 1.35 -5.34 -6.48
CA THR A 237 1.69 -5.21 -7.90
C THR A 237 2.94 -4.34 -8.05
N ALA A 238 3.98 -4.88 -8.69
CA ALA A 238 5.14 -4.13 -9.15
C ALA A 238 5.18 -4.10 -10.68
N ASN A 239 4.99 -2.92 -11.28
CA ASN A 239 4.89 -2.75 -12.71
C ASN A 239 5.84 -1.66 -13.24
N GLN A 240 6.62 -1.97 -14.29
CA GLN A 240 7.50 -1.01 -14.95
C GLN A 240 8.50 -0.32 -14.01
N ASN A 241 9.08 -1.07 -13.08
CA ASN A 241 10.15 -0.57 -12.21
C ASN A 241 11.52 -1.06 -12.70
N GLY A 242 12.61 -0.58 -12.10
CA GLY A 242 13.95 -1.14 -12.29
C GLY A 242 14.01 -2.64 -11.97
N GLN A 243 13.56 -3.02 -10.77
CA GLN A 243 13.31 -4.41 -10.35
C GLN A 243 11.87 -4.52 -9.84
N GLY A 244 11.28 -5.72 -9.84
CA GLY A 244 9.93 -5.91 -9.33
C GLY A 244 9.86 -5.93 -7.79
N ILE A 245 9.71 -7.13 -7.21
CA ILE A 245 9.56 -7.34 -5.77
C ILE A 245 10.73 -8.19 -5.27
N THR A 246 11.55 -7.65 -4.37
CA THR A 246 12.68 -8.37 -3.78
C THR A 246 12.54 -8.44 -2.27
N VAL A 247 12.77 -9.63 -1.70
CA VAL A 247 12.78 -9.82 -0.25
C VAL A 247 14.00 -10.61 0.21
N SER A 248 14.47 -10.27 1.41
CA SER A 248 15.55 -11.00 2.09
C SER A 248 15.02 -12.26 2.79
N SER A 249 15.89 -12.95 3.54
CA SER A 249 15.59 -14.25 4.17
C SER A 249 14.40 -14.24 5.12
N PHE A 250 13.82 -15.43 5.37
CA PHE A 250 12.68 -15.65 6.27
C PHE A 250 11.39 -14.95 5.86
N SER A 251 11.24 -14.66 4.57
CA SER A 251 10.14 -13.83 4.05
C SER A 251 9.08 -14.64 3.31
N LEU A 252 7.95 -13.99 3.03
CA LEU A 252 6.86 -14.55 2.23
C LEU A 252 6.47 -13.56 1.14
N ILE A 253 6.48 -14.01 -0.12
CA ILE A 253 5.81 -13.33 -1.23
C ILE A 253 4.64 -14.20 -1.65
N THR A 254 3.42 -13.66 -1.69
CA THR A 254 2.26 -14.44 -2.11
C THR A 254 1.21 -13.62 -2.87
N ASN A 255 0.58 -14.24 -3.87
CA ASN A 255 -0.49 -13.62 -4.68
C ASN A 255 -0.07 -12.28 -5.32
N CYS A 256 1.20 -12.11 -5.67
CA CYS A 256 1.73 -10.85 -6.19
C CYS A 256 1.89 -10.89 -7.72
N ASN A 257 1.83 -9.72 -8.34
CA ASN A 257 2.09 -9.51 -9.76
C ASN A 257 3.37 -8.70 -9.93
N SER A 258 4.31 -9.19 -10.73
CA SER A 258 5.52 -8.46 -11.11
C SER A 258 5.65 -8.46 -12.62
N THR A 259 5.48 -7.28 -13.23
CA THR A 259 5.28 -7.17 -14.67
C THR A 259 6.08 -6.05 -15.33
N ASN A 260 6.65 -6.32 -16.50
CA ASN A 260 7.35 -5.31 -17.32
C ASN A 260 8.47 -4.57 -16.57
N ASN A 261 9.12 -5.21 -15.59
CA ASN A 261 10.25 -4.59 -14.90
C ASN A 261 11.52 -4.73 -15.75
N ASN A 262 12.42 -3.74 -15.64
CA ASN A 262 13.62 -3.65 -16.46
C ASN A 262 14.61 -4.81 -16.22
N SER A 263 14.57 -5.37 -15.00
CA SER A 263 15.37 -6.49 -14.53
C SER A 263 14.49 -7.55 -13.86
N ILE A 264 14.94 -8.13 -12.74
CA ILE A 264 14.30 -9.26 -12.06
C ILE A 264 12.84 -8.95 -11.70
N GLY A 265 11.94 -9.90 -11.97
CA GLY A 265 10.54 -9.82 -11.55
C GLY A 265 10.36 -10.04 -10.04
N PHE A 266 10.81 -11.19 -9.53
CA PHE A 266 10.81 -11.49 -8.10
C PHE A 266 12.18 -11.96 -7.64
N GLY A 267 12.69 -11.39 -6.56
CA GLY A 267 13.90 -11.86 -5.88
C GLY A 267 13.58 -12.42 -4.51
N ILE A 268 13.98 -13.66 -4.22
CA ILE A 268 13.72 -14.31 -2.94
C ILE A 268 14.95 -15.06 -2.41
N SER A 269 15.18 -14.93 -1.10
CA SER A 269 16.36 -15.47 -0.40
C SER A 269 15.98 -16.54 0.63
N SER A 270 16.96 -17.04 1.39
CA SER A 270 16.86 -18.29 2.16
C SER A 270 15.70 -18.34 3.16
N ASN A 271 15.21 -19.56 3.43
CA ASN A 271 14.15 -19.84 4.42
C ASN A 271 12.85 -19.09 4.14
N SER A 272 12.54 -18.83 2.87
CA SER A 272 11.40 -18.02 2.44
C SER A 272 10.44 -18.82 1.56
N SER A 273 9.29 -18.24 1.23
CA SER A 273 8.35 -18.84 0.28
C SER A 273 7.87 -17.82 -0.74
N ILE A 274 7.77 -18.23 -2.00
CA ILE A 274 7.11 -17.48 -3.08
C ILE A 274 5.98 -18.34 -3.64
N LEU A 275 4.75 -17.87 -3.46
CA LEU A 275 3.54 -18.66 -3.69
C LEU A 275 2.55 -17.92 -4.59
N ASN A 276 1.99 -18.60 -5.59
CA ASN A 276 0.88 -18.07 -6.40
C ASN A 276 1.15 -16.68 -7.01
N CYS A 277 2.39 -16.41 -7.42
CA CYS A 277 2.79 -15.14 -8.00
C CYS A 277 2.88 -15.23 -9.53
N ASN A 278 2.60 -14.11 -10.20
CA ASN A 278 2.69 -13.97 -11.65
C ASN A 278 3.85 -13.03 -12.04
N ALA A 279 4.89 -13.59 -12.66
CA ALA A 279 5.99 -12.86 -13.24
C ALA A 279 5.78 -12.76 -14.76
N SER A 280 5.56 -11.57 -15.31
CA SER A 280 5.32 -11.41 -16.75
C SER A 280 6.23 -10.37 -17.37
N SER A 281 6.90 -10.73 -18.46
CA SER A 281 7.64 -9.79 -19.30
C SER A 281 8.70 -8.99 -18.51
N ASN A 282 9.38 -9.63 -17.55
CA ASN A 282 10.45 -8.99 -16.80
C ASN A 282 11.79 -9.16 -17.53
N GLY A 283 12.74 -8.28 -17.24
CA GLY A 283 14.00 -8.21 -18.00
C GLY A 283 13.87 -7.42 -19.30
N VAL A 284 12.98 -6.42 -19.36
CA VAL A 284 12.70 -5.64 -20.60
C VAL A 284 13.97 -5.00 -21.18
N THR A 285 14.89 -4.56 -20.32
CA THR A 285 16.13 -3.89 -20.73
C THR A 285 17.39 -4.61 -20.25
N SER A 286 17.24 -5.79 -19.64
CA SER A 286 18.37 -6.59 -19.15
C SER A 286 18.02 -8.09 -19.13
N VAL A 287 19.01 -8.94 -19.39
CA VAL A 287 18.90 -10.39 -19.17
C VAL A 287 18.64 -10.61 -17.68
N ALA A 288 17.42 -11.02 -17.34
CA ALA A 288 17.00 -11.19 -15.96
C ALA A 288 15.92 -12.27 -15.81
N ALA A 289 15.79 -12.77 -14.59
CA ALA A 289 14.80 -13.77 -14.25
C ALA A 289 13.41 -13.16 -14.00
N GLY A 290 12.36 -13.86 -14.42
CA GLY A 290 11.01 -13.66 -13.90
C GLY A 290 10.98 -13.91 -12.39
N ILE A 291 11.55 -15.04 -11.95
CA ILE A 291 11.71 -15.39 -10.53
C ILE A 291 13.17 -15.84 -10.29
N LEU A 292 13.89 -15.09 -9.45
CA LEU A 292 15.25 -15.38 -9.00
C LEU A 292 15.26 -15.90 -7.56
N VAL A 293 15.85 -17.08 -7.38
CA VAL A 293 16.03 -17.74 -6.07
C VAL A 293 17.52 -17.90 -5.81
N THR A 294 18.06 -17.11 -4.88
CA THR A 294 19.50 -17.09 -4.58
C THR A 294 19.89 -17.89 -3.33
N GLY A 295 18.93 -18.11 -2.43
CA GLY A 295 19.17 -18.75 -1.13
C GLY A 295 18.89 -20.26 -1.09
N SER A 296 18.82 -20.80 0.12
CA SER A 296 18.49 -22.19 0.42
C SER A 296 17.20 -22.31 1.24
N ASN A 297 16.57 -23.48 1.26
CA ASN A 297 15.31 -23.73 1.98
C ASN A 297 14.17 -22.81 1.52
N VAL A 298 14.14 -22.46 0.23
CA VAL A 298 13.05 -21.69 -0.37
C VAL A 298 12.00 -22.63 -0.93
N ARG A 299 10.73 -22.33 -0.67
CA ARG A 299 9.59 -22.96 -1.33
C ARG A 299 9.11 -22.09 -2.49
N VAL A 300 9.21 -22.62 -3.70
CA VAL A 300 8.76 -21.98 -4.94
C VAL A 300 7.58 -22.79 -5.46
N GLU A 301 6.37 -22.25 -5.33
CA GLU A 301 5.16 -23.02 -5.65
C GLU A 301 4.03 -22.20 -6.26
N GLY A 302 3.34 -22.79 -7.26
CA GLY A 302 2.11 -22.23 -7.79
C GLY A 302 2.34 -20.94 -8.60
N ASN A 303 3.58 -20.64 -8.93
CA ASN A 303 3.92 -19.41 -9.62
C ASN A 303 3.85 -19.60 -11.15
N ASN A 304 3.58 -18.51 -11.84
CA ASN A 304 3.56 -18.44 -13.30
C ASN A 304 4.63 -17.45 -13.77
N SER A 305 5.48 -17.87 -14.71
CA SER A 305 6.50 -17.01 -15.32
C SER A 305 6.34 -16.97 -16.83
N VAL A 306 6.04 -15.80 -17.38
CA VAL A 306 5.69 -15.62 -18.79
C VAL A 306 6.60 -14.57 -19.44
N GLY A 307 7.13 -14.87 -20.63
CA GLY A 307 7.76 -13.86 -21.49
C GLY A 307 8.97 -13.14 -20.89
N SER A 308 9.61 -13.71 -19.88
CA SER A 308 10.87 -13.19 -19.31
C SER A 308 12.06 -13.86 -19.99
N ASP A 309 13.27 -13.31 -19.85
CA ASP A 309 14.44 -13.95 -20.46
C ASP A 309 14.72 -15.33 -19.83
N THR A 310 14.93 -15.37 -18.50
CA THR A 310 14.85 -16.62 -17.74
C THR A 310 13.54 -16.68 -16.97
N GLY A 311 12.77 -17.76 -17.09
CA GLY A 311 11.51 -17.92 -16.37
C GLY A 311 11.73 -18.07 -14.87
N PHE A 312 12.40 -19.16 -14.49
CA PHE A 312 12.82 -19.47 -13.13
C PHE A 312 14.34 -19.64 -13.09
N GLU A 313 15.03 -18.74 -12.41
CA GLU A 313 16.47 -18.81 -12.16
C GLU A 313 16.70 -19.19 -10.70
N VAL A 314 17.28 -20.36 -10.46
CA VAL A 314 17.56 -20.89 -9.13
C VAL A 314 19.06 -21.13 -9.04
N THR A 315 19.76 -20.18 -8.43
CA THR A 315 21.22 -20.21 -8.23
C THR A 315 21.62 -20.79 -6.88
N GLY A 316 20.69 -20.79 -5.92
CA GLY A 316 20.86 -21.44 -4.62
C GLY A 316 20.53 -22.94 -4.64
N ILE A 317 20.94 -23.65 -3.59
CA ILE A 317 20.74 -25.09 -3.42
C ILE A 317 19.76 -25.40 -2.26
N SER A 318 19.30 -26.64 -2.17
CA SER A 318 18.38 -27.11 -1.10
C SER A 318 17.03 -26.37 -1.08
N ASN A 319 16.51 -26.02 -2.26
CA ASN A 319 15.18 -25.46 -2.43
C ASN A 319 14.19 -26.51 -2.93
N ILE A 320 12.89 -26.22 -2.81
CA ILE A 320 11.81 -27.02 -3.40
C ILE A 320 11.06 -26.23 -4.47
N ILE A 321 10.96 -26.78 -5.68
CA ILE A 321 10.34 -26.14 -6.85
C ILE A 321 9.27 -27.08 -7.42
N ILE A 322 8.00 -26.74 -7.20
CA ILE A 322 6.85 -27.61 -7.52
C ILE A 322 5.62 -26.80 -7.94
N ARG A 323 4.74 -27.37 -8.78
CA ARG A 323 3.47 -26.74 -9.20
C ARG A 323 3.62 -25.38 -9.90
N ASN A 324 4.77 -25.09 -10.49
CA ASN A 324 4.99 -23.84 -11.20
C ASN A 324 4.75 -23.99 -12.70
N THR A 325 4.55 -22.87 -13.37
CA THR A 325 4.26 -22.80 -14.81
C THR A 325 5.15 -21.79 -15.49
N ALA A 326 5.65 -22.12 -16.68
CA ALA A 326 6.52 -21.27 -17.48
C ALA A 326 6.07 -21.27 -18.95
N SER A 327 5.93 -20.10 -19.57
CA SER A 327 5.57 -20.02 -21.00
C SER A 327 6.24 -18.84 -21.71
N GLY A 328 6.70 -19.04 -22.94
CA GLY A 328 7.26 -17.96 -23.76
C GLY A 328 8.52 -17.28 -23.22
N ASN A 329 9.22 -17.89 -22.24
CA ASN A 329 10.52 -17.41 -21.78
C ASN A 329 11.64 -17.89 -22.73
N THR A 330 12.75 -17.14 -22.84
CA THR A 330 13.93 -17.60 -23.62
C THR A 330 14.48 -18.90 -23.02
N THR A 331 14.69 -18.91 -21.70
CA THR A 331 15.08 -20.06 -20.90
C THR A 331 14.04 -20.27 -19.80
N ALA A 332 13.14 -21.24 -19.95
CA ALA A 332 12.07 -21.44 -18.96
C ALA A 332 12.60 -21.79 -17.56
N TRP A 333 13.59 -22.67 -17.47
CA TRP A 333 14.12 -23.19 -16.21
C TRP A 333 15.66 -23.20 -16.25
N ASN A 334 16.29 -22.47 -15.33
CA ASN A 334 17.72 -22.51 -15.08
C ASN A 334 17.94 -22.81 -13.59
N ILE A 335 18.16 -24.08 -13.25
CA ILE A 335 18.18 -24.57 -11.87
C ILE A 335 19.50 -25.31 -11.63
N VAL A 336 20.29 -24.85 -10.66
CA VAL A 336 21.54 -25.53 -10.28
C VAL A 336 21.28 -26.87 -9.59
N ALA A 337 22.26 -27.76 -9.62
CA ALA A 337 22.20 -29.06 -8.94
C ALA A 337 22.03 -28.90 -7.42
N GLY A 338 21.39 -29.89 -6.77
CA GLY A 338 21.16 -29.89 -5.32
C GLY A 338 19.81 -29.32 -4.87
N ASN A 339 18.88 -29.07 -5.81
CA ASN A 339 17.50 -28.68 -5.52
C ASN A 339 16.55 -29.88 -5.64
N ALA A 340 15.48 -29.88 -4.84
CA ALA A 340 14.37 -30.81 -4.96
C ALA A 340 13.34 -30.25 -5.94
N ILE A 341 13.12 -30.93 -7.06
CA ILE A 341 12.22 -30.46 -8.12
C ILE A 341 11.13 -31.49 -8.40
N GLY A 342 9.88 -31.01 -8.56
CA GLY A 342 8.85 -31.80 -9.22
C GLY A 342 9.18 -31.96 -10.72
N PRO A 343 8.65 -32.99 -11.41
CA PRO A 343 8.89 -33.20 -12.84
C PRO A 343 8.63 -31.92 -13.64
N ILE A 344 9.54 -31.53 -14.52
CA ILE A 344 9.33 -30.43 -15.46
C ILE A 344 8.81 -31.02 -16.76
N VAL A 345 7.55 -30.75 -17.08
CA VAL A 345 6.86 -31.36 -18.22
C VAL A 345 6.54 -30.30 -19.26
N ALA A 346 7.06 -30.48 -20.47
CA ALA A 346 6.59 -29.74 -21.63
C ALA A 346 5.23 -30.30 -22.04
N THR A 347 4.17 -29.50 -21.85
CA THR A 347 2.82 -29.92 -22.19
C THR A 347 2.56 -29.69 -23.67
N SER A 348 1.70 -30.54 -24.24
CA SER A 348 1.20 -30.34 -25.60
C SER A 348 -0.16 -29.64 -25.52
N ALA A 349 -0.44 -28.76 -26.50
CA ALA A 349 -1.77 -28.21 -26.64
C ALA A 349 -2.78 -29.36 -26.78
N SER A 350 -3.84 -29.32 -25.98
CA SER A 350 -4.91 -30.32 -26.09
C SER A 350 -5.61 -30.19 -27.45
N ALA A 351 -6.25 -31.27 -27.88
CA ALA A 351 -7.26 -31.17 -28.93
C ALA A 351 -8.43 -30.29 -28.45
N ALA A 352 -9.18 -29.71 -29.39
CA ALA A 352 -10.38 -28.96 -29.05
C ALA A 352 -11.36 -29.84 -28.25
N VAL A 353 -11.85 -29.32 -27.12
CA VAL A 353 -12.83 -30.00 -26.28
C VAL A 353 -14.20 -29.35 -26.52
N ASN A 354 -15.13 -30.11 -27.09
CA ASN A 354 -16.53 -29.72 -27.25
C ASN A 354 -17.42 -30.80 -26.64
N GLY A 355 -17.82 -30.62 -25.37
CA GLY A 355 -18.56 -31.60 -24.58
C GLY A 355 -18.18 -31.54 -23.09
N SER A 356 -18.61 -32.53 -22.32
CA SER A 356 -18.37 -32.59 -20.86
C SER A 356 -17.14 -33.42 -20.46
N THR A 357 -16.34 -33.89 -21.41
CA THR A 357 -15.16 -34.72 -21.17
C THR A 357 -13.98 -34.28 -22.04
N GLY A 358 -12.76 -34.51 -21.56
CA GLY A 358 -11.52 -34.24 -22.29
C GLY A 358 -10.36 -35.02 -21.69
N ALA A 359 -9.44 -35.51 -22.53
CA ALA A 359 -8.23 -36.18 -22.07
C ALA A 359 -7.22 -35.15 -21.54
N SER A 360 -6.46 -35.52 -20.51
CA SER A 360 -5.37 -34.67 -20.01
C SER A 360 -4.23 -34.60 -21.03
N SER A 361 -3.72 -33.40 -21.29
CA SER A 361 -2.51 -33.17 -22.09
C SER A 361 -1.26 -32.87 -21.23
N LEU A 362 -1.38 -33.01 -19.91
CA LEU A 362 -0.33 -32.67 -18.94
C LEU A 362 0.80 -33.70 -18.85
N ASN A 363 0.68 -34.86 -19.49
CA ASN A 363 1.73 -35.89 -19.63
C ASN A 363 2.41 -36.32 -18.31
N THR A 364 1.74 -36.20 -17.17
CA THR A 364 2.22 -36.63 -15.85
C THR A 364 1.05 -36.90 -14.90
N THR A 365 1.30 -37.75 -13.91
CA THR A 365 0.38 -38.01 -12.79
C THR A 365 0.90 -37.42 -11.47
N ASP A 366 2.08 -36.81 -11.47
CA ASP A 366 2.66 -36.20 -10.27
C ASP A 366 1.94 -34.85 -9.98
N PRO A 367 1.24 -34.71 -8.83
CA PRO A 367 0.54 -33.47 -8.48
C PRO A 367 1.48 -32.29 -8.18
N ASN A 368 2.78 -32.53 -8.08
CA ASN A 368 3.81 -31.51 -7.84
C ASN A 368 4.58 -31.10 -9.10
N ALA A 369 4.18 -31.61 -10.28
CA ALA A 369 4.83 -31.27 -11.54
C ALA A 369 4.84 -29.77 -11.82
N ASN A 370 5.92 -29.32 -12.45
CA ASN A 370 6.06 -28.01 -13.04
C ASN A 370 5.81 -28.13 -14.56
N PHE A 371 5.26 -27.11 -15.20
CA PHE A 371 4.86 -27.18 -16.61
C PHE A 371 5.50 -26.09 -17.46
N SER A 372 5.98 -26.47 -18.64
CA SER A 372 6.26 -25.55 -19.74
C SER A 372 5.15 -25.64 -20.79
N TYR A 373 4.64 -24.51 -21.29
CA TYR A 373 3.61 -24.49 -22.34
C TYR A 373 3.72 -23.30 -23.29
#